data_AF-A0AAV7AF51-F1
#
_entry.id   AF-A0AAV7AF51-F1
#
_cell.length_a   1.000
_cell.length_b   1.000
_cell.length_c   1.000
_cell.angle_alpha   90.00
_cell.angle_beta   90.00
_cell.angle_gamma   90.00
#
_symmetry.space_group_name_H-M   'P 1'
#
loop_
_entity.id
_entity.type
_entity.pdbx_description
1 polymer ?
#
loop_
_entity_poly.entity_id
_entity_poly.type
_entity_poly.pdbx_seq_one_letter_code
_entity_poly.pdbx_strand_id
1 'polypeptide(L)'
;MLSLGDEIKGFSKNRLKKQCTRVTSLSGKRIIETWKDSLVHVVDDPDQPDGPACGYVQDLSLDLQIGVIKPWLLLGSQDVAQDHNILKKYKVTHILNVAYGVQNVFPDEFTYKKLSILDLPETDITSYFPECFHFIEEARLQVMIV
;
A
#
# COMPACT_ATOMS: atom_id res chain seq x y z
N MET A 1 31.47 6.59 25.80
CA MET A 1 30.22 6.29 25.09
C MET A 1 30.02 4.79 25.19
N LEU A 2 28.90 4.30 25.71
CA LEU A 2 28.63 2.85 25.73
C LEU A 2 28.39 2.38 24.29
N SER A 3 28.77 1.13 23.98
CA SER A 3 28.35 0.55 22.71
C SER A 3 26.88 0.15 22.79
N LEU A 4 26.18 0.12 21.65
CA LEU A 4 24.82 -0.41 21.57
C LEU A 4 24.71 -1.83 22.19
N GLY A 5 25.75 -2.65 22.02
CA GLY A 5 25.81 -3.99 22.60
C GLY A 5 25.84 -3.99 24.13
N ASP A 6 26.54 -3.04 24.75
CA ASP A 6 26.59 -2.90 26.21
C ASP A 6 25.26 -2.39 26.78
N GLU A 7 24.61 -1.48 26.06
CA GLU A 7 23.29 -0.98 26.42
C GLU A 7 22.22 -2.08 26.37
N ILE A 8 22.23 -2.92 25.33
CA ILE A 8 21.30 -4.07 25.21
C ILE A 8 21.53 -5.09 26.34
N LYS A 9 22.79 -5.42 26.65
CA LYS A 9 23.13 -6.35 27.74
C LYS A 9 22.71 -5.82 29.11
N GLY A 10 22.86 -4.52 29.35
CA GLY A 10 22.45 -3.86 30.59
C GLY A 10 20.95 -3.56 30.66
N PHE A 11 20.18 -3.79 29.58
CA PHE A 11 18.78 -3.45 29.53
C PHE A 11 17.91 -4.48 30.28
N SER A 12 17.24 -4.03 31.35
CA SER A 12 16.24 -4.88 32.02
C SER A 12 15.01 -5.11 31.14
N LYS A 13 14.75 -6.37 30.79
CA LYS A 13 13.55 -6.79 30.03
C LYS A 13 12.23 -6.37 30.69
N ASN A 14 12.22 -6.16 32.01
CA ASN A 14 11.04 -5.70 32.74
C ASN A 14 10.64 -4.26 32.40
N ARG A 15 11.56 -3.47 31.81
CA ARG A 15 11.30 -2.11 31.32
C ARG A 15 10.74 -2.08 29.90
N LEU A 16 10.67 -3.23 29.20
CA LEU A 16 9.98 -3.29 27.90
C LEU A 16 8.49 -3.04 28.11
N LYS A 17 7.90 -2.20 27.25
CA LYS A 17 6.43 -2.09 27.17
C LYS A 17 5.88 -3.50 26.91
N LYS A 18 4.89 -3.91 27.70
CA LYS A 18 4.20 -5.17 27.46
C LYS A 18 3.49 -5.08 26.11
N GLN A 19 3.78 -6.02 25.22
CA GLN A 19 3.20 -6.11 23.89
C GLN A 19 2.43 -7.42 23.78
N CYS A 20 1.38 -7.39 22.97
CA CYS A 20 0.73 -8.58 22.44
C CYS A 20 0.79 -8.51 20.91
N THR A 21 0.85 -9.66 20.27
CA THR A 21 0.92 -9.78 18.81
C THR A 21 -0.36 -10.42 18.33
N ARG A 22 -1.10 -9.75 17.46
CA ARG A 22 -2.21 -10.34 16.73
C ARG A 22 -1.65 -11.08 15.51
N VAL A 23 -1.88 -12.38 15.43
CA VAL A 23 -1.43 -13.25 14.33
C VAL A 23 -2.64 -13.66 13.51
N THR A 24 -2.57 -13.46 12.19
CA THR A 24 -3.57 -13.99 11.24
C THR A 24 -2.94 -15.18 10.51
N SER A 25 -3.55 -16.36 10.63
CA SER A 25 -3.08 -17.57 9.93
C SER A 25 -3.44 -17.53 8.45
N LEU A 26 -2.90 -18.46 7.66
CA LEU A 26 -3.27 -18.63 6.24
C LEU A 26 -4.76 -18.94 6.02
N SER A 27 -5.45 -19.49 7.03
CA SER A 27 -6.89 -19.73 6.98
C SER A 27 -7.72 -18.50 7.39
N GLY A 28 -7.07 -17.38 7.74
CA GLY A 28 -7.70 -16.18 8.25
C GLY A 28 -8.09 -16.22 9.73
N LYS A 29 -7.72 -17.29 10.46
CA LYS A 29 -7.95 -17.36 11.91
C LYS A 29 -7.06 -16.34 12.61
N ARG A 30 -7.64 -15.55 13.53
CA ARG A 30 -6.89 -14.57 14.32
C ARG A 30 -6.68 -15.05 15.75
N ILE A 31 -5.44 -14.93 16.23
CA ILE A 31 -5.05 -15.25 17.61
C ILE A 31 -4.23 -14.08 18.18
N ILE A 32 -4.29 -13.91 19.50
CA ILE A 32 -3.47 -12.95 20.24
C ILE A 32 -2.41 -13.72 21.03
N GLU A 33 -1.14 -13.50 20.68
CA GLU A 33 0.01 -14.01 21.42
C GLU A 33 0.49 -12.98 22.43
N THR A 34 0.60 -13.36 23.70
CA THR A 34 1.12 -12.50 24.76
C THR A 34 2.22 -13.21 25.54
N TRP A 35 3.37 -12.56 25.68
CA TRP A 35 4.45 -13.05 26.55
C TRP A 35 4.15 -12.73 28.02
N LYS A 36 3.91 -13.76 28.84
CA LYS A 36 3.75 -13.67 30.29
C LYS A 36 4.56 -14.78 30.97
N ASP A 37 5.28 -14.44 32.04
CA ASP A 37 6.00 -15.41 32.87
C ASP A 37 6.94 -16.35 32.11
N SER A 38 7.64 -15.81 31.10
CA SER A 38 8.53 -16.55 30.19
C SER A 38 7.84 -17.61 29.31
N LEU A 39 6.51 -17.56 29.21
CA LEU A 39 5.68 -18.39 28.37
C LEU A 39 4.89 -17.54 27.37
N VAL A 40 4.64 -18.09 26.19
CA VAL A 40 3.73 -17.51 25.21
C VAL A 40 2.33 -18.01 25.51
N HIS A 41 1.43 -17.11 25.88
CA HIS A 41 0.00 -17.38 25.95
C HIS A 41 -0.65 -17.03 24.63
N VAL A 42 -1.42 -17.95 24.08
CA VAL A 42 -2.15 -17.79 22.82
C VAL A 42 -3.64 -17.90 23.11
N VAL A 43 -4.42 -16.91 22.69
CA VAL A 43 -5.88 -16.92 22.79
C VAL A 43 -6.49 -16.57 21.43
N ASP A 44 -7.72 -16.98 21.17
CA ASP A 44 -8.44 -16.52 19.97
C ASP A 44 -8.70 -15.01 20.08
N ASP A 45 -8.67 -14.31 18.94
CA ASP A 45 -8.92 -12.87 18.88
C ASP A 45 -10.42 -12.60 19.07
N PRO A 46 -10.84 -11.92 20.17
CA PRO A 46 -12.25 -11.68 20.43
C PRO A 46 -12.89 -10.73 19.40
N ASP A 47 -12.07 -9.93 18.70
CA ASP A 47 -12.51 -9.00 17.65
C ASP A 47 -12.49 -9.66 16.26
N GLN A 48 -12.36 -10.98 16.16
CA GLN A 48 -12.40 -11.67 14.87
C GLN A 48 -13.81 -11.50 14.26
N PRO A 49 -13.95 -10.90 13.06
CA PRO A 49 -15.25 -10.71 12.43
C PRO A 49 -15.88 -12.04 12.03
N ASP A 50 -17.20 -12.15 12.18
CA ASP A 50 -17.99 -13.27 11.67
C ASP A 50 -18.03 -13.22 10.13
N GLY A 51 -17.43 -14.20 9.47
CA GLY A 51 -17.45 -14.30 8.01
C GLY A 51 -16.17 -14.87 7.38
N PRO A 52 -16.09 -14.90 6.04
CA PRO A 52 -14.89 -15.32 5.34
C PRO A 52 -13.74 -14.36 5.65
N ALA A 53 -12.71 -14.87 6.32
CA ALA A 53 -11.48 -14.14 6.60
C ALA A 53 -10.40 -14.51 5.58
N CYS A 54 -9.59 -13.53 5.21
CA CYS A 54 -8.44 -13.76 4.36
C CYS A 54 -7.22 -14.20 5.18
N GLY A 55 -6.33 -14.99 4.57
CA GLY A 55 -5.08 -15.46 5.18
C GLY A 55 -4.02 -14.39 5.46
N TYR A 56 -4.41 -13.11 5.46
CA TYR A 56 -3.57 -11.94 5.61
C TYR A 56 -4.30 -10.85 6.40
N VAL A 57 -3.55 -9.89 6.94
CA VAL A 57 -4.13 -8.74 7.64
C VAL A 57 -4.66 -7.77 6.60
N GLN A 58 -5.97 -7.62 6.53
CA GLN A 58 -6.61 -6.60 5.70
C GLN A 58 -6.47 -5.23 6.36
N ASP A 59 -5.89 -4.29 5.63
CA ASP A 59 -5.97 -2.87 5.94
C ASP A 59 -7.07 -2.26 5.06
N LEU A 60 -8.08 -1.68 5.71
CA LEU A 60 -9.22 -1.03 5.05
C LEU A 60 -9.15 0.50 5.16
N SER A 61 -8.08 1.02 5.79
CA SER A 61 -7.85 2.46 5.80
C SER A 61 -7.44 2.92 4.41
N LEU A 62 -7.93 4.09 4.02
CA LEU A 62 -7.59 4.68 2.72
C LEU A 62 -6.14 5.14 2.74
N ASP A 63 -5.35 4.73 1.74
CA ASP A 63 -4.00 5.25 1.52
C ASP A 63 -4.03 6.40 0.51
N LEU A 64 -4.26 7.60 1.00
CA LEU A 64 -4.33 8.84 0.20
C LEU A 64 -2.96 9.52 -0.01
N GLN A 65 -1.86 8.79 0.23
CA GLN A 65 -0.52 9.32 0.05
C GLN A 65 -0.14 9.40 -1.43
N ILE A 66 0.52 10.49 -1.80
CA ILE A 66 1.07 10.70 -3.15
C ILE A 66 2.58 10.77 -3.08
N GLY A 67 3.24 9.94 -3.88
CA GLY A 67 4.67 10.07 -4.18
C GLY A 67 4.90 11.03 -5.33
N VAL A 68 5.53 12.17 -5.08
CA VAL A 68 5.99 13.09 -6.13
C VAL A 68 7.37 12.65 -6.61
N ILE A 69 7.45 12.03 -7.78
CA ILE A 69 8.72 11.54 -8.35
C ILE A 69 9.43 12.68 -9.10
N LYS A 70 8.66 13.46 -9.85
CA LYS A 70 9.06 14.70 -10.51
C LYS A 70 7.92 15.71 -10.39
N PRO A 71 8.14 17.01 -10.62
CA PRO A 71 7.07 18.01 -10.58
C PRO A 71 5.85 17.69 -11.47
N TRP A 72 6.05 16.90 -12.53
CA TRP A 72 5.02 16.48 -13.49
C TRP A 72 4.70 14.97 -13.45
N LEU A 73 5.32 14.20 -12.54
CA LEU A 73 5.14 12.75 -12.45
C LEU A 73 4.85 12.34 -11.01
N LEU A 74 3.65 11.79 -10.81
CA LEU A 74 3.11 11.39 -9.52
C LEU A 74 2.90 9.87 -9.52
N LEU A 75 2.98 9.27 -8.34
CA LEU A 75 2.64 7.88 -8.08
C LEU A 75 1.64 7.84 -6.91
N GLY A 76 0.58 7.07 -7.05
CA GLY A 76 -0.47 6.93 -6.04
C GLY A 76 -1.20 5.60 -6.17
N SER A 77 -1.92 5.25 -5.11
CA SER A 77 -2.77 4.04 -5.02
C SER A 77 -4.08 4.20 -5.81
N GLN A 78 -4.89 3.15 -5.82
CA GLN A 78 -6.28 3.26 -6.28
C GLN A 78 -7.05 4.32 -5.48
N ASP A 79 -6.86 4.39 -4.15
CA ASP A 79 -7.60 5.33 -3.31
C ASP A 79 -7.37 6.78 -3.74
N VAL A 80 -6.11 7.14 -4.05
CA VAL A 80 -5.76 8.44 -4.64
C VAL A 80 -6.45 8.64 -5.99
N ALA A 81 -6.42 7.64 -6.87
CA ALA A 81 -7.03 7.73 -8.20
C ALA A 81 -8.57 7.89 -8.16
N GLN A 82 -9.19 7.55 -7.03
CA GLN A 82 -10.63 7.69 -6.80
C GLN A 82 -11.00 8.99 -6.04
N ASP A 83 -10.02 9.74 -5.53
CA ASP A 83 -10.25 11.02 -4.85
C ASP A 83 -10.08 12.22 -5.80
N HIS A 84 -11.22 12.75 -6.26
CA HIS A 84 -11.26 13.89 -7.16
C HIS A 84 -10.54 15.13 -6.62
N ASN A 85 -10.72 15.43 -5.33
CA ASN A 85 -10.18 16.64 -4.71
C ASN A 85 -8.65 16.59 -4.68
N ILE A 86 -8.10 15.42 -4.38
CA ILE A 86 -6.66 15.19 -4.41
C ILE A 86 -6.13 15.34 -5.84
N LEU A 87 -6.76 14.69 -6.82
CA LEU A 87 -6.35 14.79 -8.23
C LEU A 87 -6.34 16.26 -8.72
N LYS A 88 -7.39 17.04 -8.38
CA LYS A 88 -7.45 18.47 -8.72
C LYS A 88 -6.41 19.30 -7.96
N LYS A 89 -6.20 19.03 -6.67
CA LYS A 89 -5.18 19.71 -5.84
C LYS A 89 -3.78 19.56 -6.44
N TYR A 90 -3.46 18.37 -6.95
CA TYR A 90 -2.19 18.09 -7.61
C TYR A 90 -2.18 18.43 -9.11
N LYS A 91 -3.27 19.01 -9.63
CA LYS A 91 -3.42 19.41 -11.04
C LYS A 91 -3.14 18.27 -12.01
N VAL A 92 -3.61 17.07 -11.67
CA VAL A 92 -3.51 15.90 -12.54
C VAL A 92 -4.32 16.17 -13.80
N THR A 93 -3.75 15.84 -14.95
CA THR A 93 -4.41 15.92 -16.27
C THR A 93 -4.50 14.57 -16.96
N HIS A 94 -3.52 13.70 -16.70
CA HIS A 94 -3.37 12.38 -17.30
C HIS A 94 -3.23 11.32 -16.22
N ILE A 95 -3.91 10.19 -16.37
CA ILE A 95 -3.84 9.06 -15.43
C ILE A 95 -3.53 7.79 -16.21
N LEU A 96 -2.36 7.20 -15.91
CA LEU A 96 -1.99 5.87 -16.37
C LEU A 96 -2.45 4.84 -15.32
N ASN A 97 -3.57 4.17 -15.60
CA ASN A 97 -4.11 3.12 -14.75
C ASN A 97 -3.57 1.75 -15.21
N VAL A 98 -2.62 1.19 -14.45
CA VAL A 98 -2.02 -0.13 -14.74
C VAL A 98 -2.65 -1.28 -13.94
N ALA A 99 -3.65 -0.99 -13.10
CA ALA A 99 -4.16 -1.97 -12.15
C ALA A 99 -5.27 -2.85 -12.76
N TYR A 100 -5.16 -4.16 -12.51
CA TYR A 100 -6.21 -5.12 -12.86
C TYR A 100 -7.48 -4.85 -12.04
N GLY A 101 -8.65 -4.87 -12.69
CA GLY A 101 -9.95 -4.72 -12.01
C GLY A 101 -10.31 -3.30 -11.56
N VAL A 102 -9.39 -2.33 -11.65
CA VAL A 102 -9.62 -0.95 -11.20
C VAL A 102 -10.25 -0.11 -12.31
N GLN A 103 -11.36 0.57 -12.02
CA GLN A 103 -12.06 1.42 -13.00
C GLN A 103 -11.52 2.84 -13.03
N ASN A 104 -11.69 3.52 -14.17
CA ASN A 104 -11.40 4.95 -14.30
C ASN A 104 -12.64 5.73 -13.84
N VAL A 105 -12.54 6.44 -12.72
CA VAL A 105 -13.72 7.02 -12.04
C VAL A 105 -14.17 8.35 -12.65
N PHE A 106 -13.24 9.09 -13.27
CA PHE A 106 -13.51 10.44 -13.80
C PHE A 106 -13.16 10.56 -15.30
N PRO A 107 -13.67 9.67 -16.19
CA PRO A 107 -13.22 9.58 -17.58
C PRO A 107 -13.46 10.86 -18.40
N ASP A 108 -14.42 11.69 -18.00
CA ASP A 108 -14.75 12.94 -18.69
C ASP A 108 -13.86 14.13 -18.27
N GLU A 109 -13.05 13.97 -17.22
CA GLU A 109 -12.26 15.06 -16.62
C GLU A 109 -10.74 14.89 -16.77
N PHE A 110 -10.27 13.67 -17.00
CA PHE A 110 -8.85 13.36 -17.13
C PHE A 110 -8.63 12.46 -18.34
N THR A 111 -7.48 12.61 -18.98
CA THR A 111 -7.08 11.70 -20.06
C THR A 111 -6.55 10.40 -19.44
N TYR A 112 -7.22 9.28 -19.72
CA TYR A 112 -6.79 7.99 -19.20
C TYR A 112 -6.07 7.13 -20.23
N LYS A 113 -5.09 6.38 -19.75
CA LYS A 113 -4.62 5.15 -20.37
C LYS A 113 -4.83 4.01 -19.39
N LYS A 114 -5.61 3.00 -19.76
CA LYS A 114 -5.82 1.81 -18.93
C LYS A 114 -5.10 0.61 -19.53
N LEU A 115 -4.25 -0.03 -18.74
CA LEU A 115 -3.59 -1.30 -19.04
C LEU A 115 -3.89 -2.25 -17.88
N SER A 116 -4.57 -3.35 -18.14
CA SER A 116 -5.01 -4.27 -17.09
C SER A 116 -3.89 -5.27 -16.75
N ILE A 117 -2.94 -4.87 -15.89
CA ILE A 117 -1.77 -5.67 -15.54
C ILE A 117 -2.00 -6.40 -14.21
N LEU A 118 -1.76 -7.72 -14.20
CA LEU A 118 -1.84 -8.54 -12.99
C LEU A 118 -0.55 -8.40 -12.17
N ASP A 119 -0.69 -8.25 -10.86
CA ASP A 119 0.43 -8.28 -9.91
C ASP A 119 0.77 -9.73 -9.55
N LEU A 120 1.29 -10.46 -10.54
CA LEU A 120 1.70 -11.85 -10.42
C LEU A 120 3.13 -12.01 -10.92
N PRO A 121 3.96 -12.87 -10.28
CA PRO A 121 5.33 -13.13 -10.71
C PRO A 121 5.46 -13.57 -12.18
N GLU A 122 4.42 -14.21 -12.72
CA GLU A 122 4.37 -14.71 -14.09
C GLU A 122 4.03 -13.63 -15.12
N THR A 123 3.61 -12.43 -14.68
CA THR A 123 3.24 -11.36 -15.59
C THR A 123 4.50 -10.68 -16.13
N ASP A 124 4.70 -10.77 -17.46
CA ASP A 124 5.75 -10.01 -18.13
C ASP A 124 5.37 -8.52 -18.22
N ILE A 125 5.64 -7.79 -17.13
CA ILE A 125 5.37 -6.35 -17.04
C ILE A 125 6.19 -5.54 -18.04
N THR A 126 7.33 -6.07 -18.52
CA THR A 126 8.24 -5.33 -19.40
C THR A 126 7.65 -5.15 -20.79
N SER A 127 6.78 -6.07 -21.22
CA SER A 127 6.05 -5.97 -22.48
C SER A 127 5.13 -4.72 -22.56
N TYR A 128 4.69 -4.19 -21.43
CA TYR A 128 3.83 -3.00 -21.35
C TYR A 128 4.60 -1.68 -21.29
N PHE A 129 5.90 -1.72 -20.98
CA PHE A 129 6.71 -0.52 -20.76
C PHE A 129 6.72 0.43 -21.95
N PRO A 130 6.87 -0.02 -23.22
CA PRO A 130 6.87 0.90 -24.36
C PRO A 130 5.60 1.76 -24.43
N GLU A 131 4.44 1.15 -24.18
CA GLU A 131 3.15 1.83 -24.22
C GLU A 131 2.97 2.79 -23.03
N CYS A 132 3.36 2.37 -21.82
CA CYS A 132 3.39 3.23 -20.65
C CYS A 132 4.29 4.46 -20.85
N PHE A 133 5.51 4.25 -21.34
CA PHE A 133 6.48 5.32 -21.55
C PHE A 133 6.01 6.30 -22.62
N HIS A 134 5.41 5.80 -23.70
CA HIS A 134 4.83 6.65 -24.74
C HIS A 134 3.75 7.58 -24.16
N PHE A 135 2.79 7.04 -23.41
CA PHE A 135 1.74 7.85 -22.77
C PHE A 135 2.29 8.89 -21.80
N ILE A 136 3.26 8.50 -20.96
CA ILE A 136 3.91 9.42 -20.01
C ILE A 136 4.62 10.56 -20.76
N GLU A 137 5.33 10.25 -21.84
CA GLU A 137 6.08 11.25 -22.60
C GLU A 137 5.16 12.21 -23.37
N GLU A 138 4.08 11.71 -23.96
CA GLU A 138 3.05 12.55 -24.59
C GLU A 138 2.42 13.52 -23.60
N ALA A 139 2.01 13.02 -22.42
CA ALA A 139 1.45 13.85 -21.36
C ALA A 139 2.45 14.92 -20.89
N ARG A 140 3.73 14.55 -20.73
CA ARG A 140 4.80 15.48 -20.33
C ARG A 140 4.98 16.62 -21.32
N LEU A 141 4.98 16.32 -22.62
CA LEU A 141 5.14 17.33 -23.68
C LEU A 141 3.95 18.28 -23.75
N GLN A 142 2.72 17.78 -23.54
CA GLN A 142 1.54 18.62 -23.49
C GLN A 142 1.58 19.60 -22.32
N VAL A 143 2.02 19.17 -21.14
CA VAL A 143 2.13 20.02 -19.95
C VAL A 143 3.19 21.12 -20.11
N MET A 144 4.23 20.92 -20.92
CA MET A 144 5.25 21.95 -21.19
C MET A 144 4.79 23.06 -22.15
N ILE A 145 3.68 22.87 -22.85
CA ILE A 145 3.17 23.82 -23.85
C ILE A 145 2.12 24.78 -23.24
N VAL A 146 1.68 24.53 -21.99
CA VAL A 146 0.70 25.35 -21.25
C VAL A 146 1.38 26.14 -20.15
#